data_AF-X1SLX6-F1
#
_entry.id   AF-X1SLX6-F1
#
_cell.length_a   1.000
_cell.length_b   1.000
_cell.length_c   1.000
_cell.angle_alpha   90.00
_cell.angle_beta   90.00
_cell.angle_gamma   90.00
#
_symmetry.space_group_name_H-M   'P 1'
#
loop_
_entity.id
_entity.type
_entity.pdbx_description
1 polymer ?
#
loop_
_entity_poly.entity_id
_entity_poly.type
_entity_poly.pdbx_seq_one_letter_code
_entity_poly.pdbx_strand_id
1 'polypeptide(L)' 'IILTAKLEENDKILGLEMGADDYITKPFSMRELTARIRAVLRRTGKKPTKQEILRAADITLNRNNK' A
#
# COMPACT_ATOMS: atom_id res chain seq x y z
N ILE A 1 -1.89 2.39 -9.43
CA ILE A 1 -0.63 2.17 -10.18
C ILE A 1 -0.80 2.71 -11.59
N ILE A 2 0.09 3.60 -12.03
CA ILE A 2 0.19 4.11 -13.41
C ILE A 2 1.29 3.34 -14.15
N LEU A 3 1.04 3.00 -15.41
CA LEU A 3 1.95 2.26 -16.28
C LEU A 3 2.12 3.02 -17.60
N THR A 4 3.35 3.38 -17.95
CA THR A 4 3.60 4.32 -19.06
C THR A 4 4.96 4.13 -19.71
N ALA A 5 5.14 4.65 -20.93
CA ALA A 5 6.45 4.75 -21.58
C ALA A 5 7.14 6.10 -21.35
N LYS A 6 6.45 7.03 -20.68
CA LYS A 6 7.01 8.35 -20.36
C LYS A 6 8.02 8.24 -19.22
N LEU A 7 9.26 8.64 -19.51
CA LEU A 7 10.42 8.50 -18.63
C LEU A 7 10.77 9.81 -17.91
N GLU A 8 10.08 10.91 -18.23
CA GLU A 8 10.35 12.20 -17.61
C GLU A 8 9.97 12.18 -16.13
N GLU A 9 10.83 12.73 -15.29
CA GLU A 9 10.59 12.83 -13.85
C GLU A 9 9.33 13.63 -13.54
N ASN A 10 9.06 14.67 -14.34
CA ASN A 10 7.85 15.49 -14.21
C ASN A 10 6.56 14.68 -14.39
N ASP A 11 6.51 13.76 -15.37
CA ASP A 11 5.34 12.90 -15.57
C ASP A 11 5.13 11.95 -14.37
N LYS A 12 6.21 11.47 -13.77
CA LYS A 12 6.16 10.62 -12.58
C LYS A 12 5.64 11.38 -11.37
N ILE A 13 6.16 12.59 -11.13
CA ILE A 13 5.72 13.46 -10.04
C ILE A 13 4.24 13.77 -10.20
N LEU A 14 3.84 14.25 -11.38
CA LEU A 14 2.44 14.57 -11.68
C LEU A 14 1.52 13.35 -11.46
N GLY A 15 1.92 12.18 -11.95
CA GLY A 15 1.14 10.96 -11.76
C GLY A 15 0.92 10.61 -10.28
N LEU A 16 1.93 10.79 -9.45
CA LEU A 16 1.84 10.56 -8.00
C LEU A 16 0.98 11.64 -7.31
N GLU A 17 1.14 12.92 -7.67
CA GLU A 17 0.33 14.03 -7.14
C GLU A 17 -1.16 13.90 -7.49
N MET A 18 -1.47 13.35 -8.67
CA MET A 18 -2.84 13.01 -9.09
C MET A 18 -3.45 11.83 -8.32
N GLY A 19 -2.71 11.24 -7.37
CA GLY A 19 -3.21 10.20 -6.48
C GLY A 19 -2.86 8.77 -6.92
N ALA A 20 -1.90 8.59 -7.82
CA ALA A 20 -1.41 7.24 -8.12
C ALA A 20 -0.62 6.66 -6.94
N ASP A 21 -0.94 5.42 -6.54
CA ASP A 21 -0.17 4.71 -5.51
C ASP A 21 1.26 4.34 -5.91
N ASP A 22 1.51 4.20 -7.22
CA ASP A 22 2.80 3.82 -7.80
C ASP A 22 2.84 4.22 -9.28
N TYR A 23 4.03 4.39 -9.83
CA TYR A 23 4.30 4.78 -11.23
C TYR A 23 5.42 3.91 -11.81
N ILE A 24 5.12 3.19 -12.89
CA ILE A 24 6.04 2.21 -13.51
C ILE A 24 6.24 2.57 -14.98
N THR A 25 7.50 2.70 -15.38
CA THR A 25 7.90 2.94 -16.77
C THR A 25 8.15 1.64 -17.53
N LYS A 26 7.80 1.60 -18.81
CA LYS A 26 8.17 0.53 -19.74
C LYS A 26 9.62 0.73 -20.23
N PRO A 27 10.36 -0.37 -20.50
CA PRO A 27 9.98 -1.77 -20.30
C PRO A 27 10.13 -2.22 -18.85
N PHE A 28 9.25 -3.12 -18.40
CA PHE A 28 9.29 -3.74 -17.07
C PHE A 28 9.06 -5.24 -17.20
N SER A 29 9.46 -6.01 -16.17
CA SER A 29 9.18 -7.44 -16.11
C SER A 29 7.82 -7.74 -15.46
N MET A 30 7.17 -8.84 -15.85
CA MET A 30 5.94 -9.29 -15.18
C MET A 30 6.13 -9.53 -13.67
N ARG A 31 7.34 -9.95 -13.26
CA ARG A 31 7.71 -10.13 -11.85
C ARG A 31 7.69 -8.81 -11.10
N GLU A 32 8.24 -7.75 -11.69
CA GLU A 32 8.25 -6.41 -11.10
C GLU A 32 6.82 -5.88 -10.93
N LEU A 33 6.01 -5.93 -11.99
CA LEU A 33 4.62 -5.46 -11.94
C LEU A 33 3.84 -6.20 -10.84
N THR A 34 3.98 -7.52 -10.77
CA THR A 34 3.30 -8.34 -9.76
C THR A 34 3.75 -7.99 -8.34
N ALA A 35 5.05 -7.75 -8.13
CA ALA A 35 5.59 -7.38 -6.82
C ALA A 35 5.03 -6.01 -6.35
N ARG A 36 4.95 -5.04 -7.25
CA ARG A 36 4.41 -3.69 -6.98
C ARG A 36 2.91 -3.71 -6.69
N ILE A 37 2.13 -4.46 -7.47
CA ILE A 37 0.69 -4.69 -7.20
C ILE A 37 0.51 -5.27 -5.80
N ARG A 38 1.25 -6.32 -5.45
CA ARG A 38 1.19 -6.92 -4.10
C ARG A 38 1.56 -5.92 -3.01
N ALA A 39 2.54 -5.05 -3.25
CA ALA A 39 2.94 -4.02 -2.29
C ALA A 39 1.83 -3.00 -2.03
N VAL A 40 1.15 -2.53 -3.08
CA VAL A 40 -0.01 -1.63 -2.97
C VAL A 40 -1.16 -2.32 -2.22
N LEU A 41 -1.49 -3.57 -2.58
CA LEU A 41 -2.58 -4.32 -1.93
C LEU A 41 -2.32 -4.65 -0.45
N ARG A 42 -1.05 -4.79 -0.01
CA ARG A 42 -0.76 -4.95 1.42
C ARG A 42 -1.19 -3.74 2.25
N ARG A 43 -1.19 -2.54 1.67
CA ARG A 43 -1.63 -1.32 2.35
C ARG A 43 -3.15 -1.31 2.54
N THR A 44 -3.91 -1.81 1.57
CA THR A 44 -5.37 -1.89 1.64
C THR A 44 -5.86 -3.07 2.47
N GLY A 45 -5.13 -4.18 2.45
CA GLY A 45 -5.47 -5.42 3.15
C GLY A 45 -5.00 -5.54 4.59
N LYS A 46 -4.29 -4.54 5.13
CA LYS A 46 -3.92 -4.51 6.54
C LYS A 46 -5.18 -4.24 7.36
N LYS A 47 -6.01 -5.27 7.57
CA LYS A 47 -6.92 -5.30 8.70
C LYS A 47 -6.06 -4.93 9.91
N PRO A 48 -6.46 -3.93 10.72
CA PRO A 48 -5.76 -3.69 11.97
C PRO A 48 -5.67 -5.05 12.64
N THR A 49 -4.44 -5.50 12.96
CA THR A 49 -4.23 -6.71 13.74
C THR A 49 -5.19 -6.57 14.90
N LYS A 50 -6.20 -7.46 14.99
CA LYS A 50 -7.15 -7.41 16.10
C LYS A 50 -6.29 -7.58 17.34
N GLN A 51 -5.97 -6.46 17.98
CA GLN A 51 -5.25 -6.47 19.23
C GLN A 51 -6.18 -7.18 20.19
N GLU A 52 -5.76 -8.37 20.61
CA GLU A 52 -6.51 -9.19 21.55
C GLU A 52 -6.67 -8.46 22.87
N ILE A 53 -5.70 -7.61 23.21
CA ILE A 53 -5.71 -6.76 24.39
C ILE A 53 -5.57 -5.30 23.96
N LEU A 54 -6.59 -4.50 24.24
CA LEU A 54 -6.52 -3.04 24.15
C LEU A 54 -6.18 -2.46 25.52
N ARG A 55 -5.24 -1.50 25.58
CA ARG A 55 -4.90 -0.76 26.80
C ARG A 55 -5.18 0.72 26.59
N ALA A 56 -5.88 1.34 27.54
CA ALA A 56 -6.12 2.76 27.60
C ALA A 56 -5.95 3.21 29.05
N ALA A 57 -4.86 3.93 29.32
CA ALA A 57 -4.45 4.30 30.68
C ALA A 57 -4.43 3.07 31.62
N ASP A 58 -5.23 3.08 32.67
CA ASP A 58 -5.42 2.05 33.67
C ASP A 58 -6.39 0.94 33.25
N ILE A 59 -7.03 1.06 32.08
CA ILE A 59 -8.03 0.10 31.58
C ILE A 59 -7.42 -0.87 30.58
N THR A 60 -7.68 -2.16 30.78
CA THR A 60 -7.32 -3.24 29.85
C THR A 60 -8.56 -4.00 29.39
N LEU A 61 -8.77 -4.10 28.07
CA LEU A 61 -9.88 -4.84 27.45
C LEU A 61 -9.35 -6.05 26.69
N ASN A 62 -9.70 -7.26 27.14
CA ASN A 62 -9.42 -8.51 26.44
C ASN A 62 -10.60 -8.87 25.51
N ARG A 63 -10.35 -8.94 24.21
CA ARG A 63 -11.32 -9.24 23.15
C ARG A 63 -11.48 -10.74 22.85
N ASN A 64 -10.76 -11.62 23.54
CA ASN A 64 -10.80 -13.08 23.35
C ASN A 64 -11.80 -13.82 24.27
N ASN A 65 -12.46 -13.14 25.21
CA ASN A 65 -13.48 -13.78 26.03
C ASN A 65 -14.80 -13.82 25.26
N LYS A 66 -15.11 -15.01 24.73
CA LYS A 66 -16.44 -15.38 24.26
C LYS A 66 -17.33 -15.72 25.43
#